data_AF-A0A7X7E785-F1
#
_entry.id   AF-A0A7X7E785-F1
#
_cell.length_a   1.000
_cell.length_b   1.000
_cell.length_c   1.000
_cell.angle_alpha   90.00
_cell.angle_beta   90.00
_cell.angle_gamma   90.00
#
_symmetry.space_group_name_H-M   'P 1'
#
loop_
_entity.id
_entity.type
_entity.pdbx_description
1 polymer ?
#
loop_
_entity_poly.entity_id
_entity_poly.type
_entity_poly.pdbx_seq_one_letter_code
_entity_poly.pdbx_strand_id
1 'polypeptide(L)' 'MTAQTICPRCGARDSFIKGYLPETCVCRICQSQLDWREIPGCGPDCTAATATAAPETLDEGGCAEHPIDRAPDA' A
#
# COMPACT_ATOMS: atom_id res chain seq x y z
N MET A 1 -16.19 -4.58 7.06
CA MET A 1 -14.96 -5.40 7.03
C MET A 1 -13.97 -4.62 6.20
N THR A 2 -12.83 -4.22 6.76
CA THR A 2 -11.73 -3.61 5.99
C THR A 2 -11.32 -4.60 4.91
N ALA A 3 -11.55 -4.25 3.64
CA ALA A 3 -11.05 -5.06 2.53
C ALA A 3 -9.52 -5.05 2.64
N GLN A 4 -8.90 -6.21 2.77
CA GLN A 4 -7.44 -6.35 2.83
C GLN A 4 -7.03 -6.99 1.51
N THR A 5 -6.01 -6.45 0.85
CA THR A 5 -5.50 -7.10 -0.37
C THR A 5 -4.59 -8.26 0.03
N ILE A 6 -4.76 -9.43 -0.58
CA ILE A 6 -3.96 -10.63 -0.24
C ILE A 6 -3.32 -11.18 -1.50
N CYS A 7 -2.01 -11.38 -1.46
CA CYS A 7 -1.29 -11.96 -2.58
C CYS A 7 -1.58 -13.45 -2.71
N PRO A 8 -2.14 -13.92 -3.86
CA PRO A 8 -2.42 -15.34 -4.04
C PRO A 8 -1.16 -16.19 -4.25
N ARG A 9 0.01 -15.56 -4.48
CA ARG A 9 1.29 -16.26 -4.66
C ARG A 9 2.01 -16.54 -3.35
N CYS A 10 2.02 -15.58 -2.42
CA CYS A 10 2.81 -15.67 -1.18
C CYS A 10 2.00 -15.42 0.10
N GLY A 11 0.72 -15.06 0.01
CA GLY A 11 -0.15 -14.78 1.15
C GLY A 11 0.08 -13.42 1.82
N ALA A 12 1.00 -12.59 1.29
CA ALA A 12 1.27 -11.27 1.84
C ALA A 12 0.05 -10.35 1.76
N ARG A 13 -0.19 -9.58 2.83
CA ARG A 13 -1.31 -8.64 2.94
C ARG A 13 -0.85 -7.22 2.64
N ASP A 14 -1.67 -6.44 1.94
CA ASP A 14 -1.45 -5.00 1.70
C ASP A 14 -0.04 -4.67 1.20
N SER A 15 0.45 -5.55 0.33
CA SER A 15 1.83 -5.59 -0.16
C SER A 15 1.93 -5.35 -1.66
N PHE A 16 0.86 -4.85 -2.29
CA PHE A 16 0.82 -4.57 -3.71
C PHE A 16 1.21 -3.13 -4.02
N ILE A 17 1.94 -2.93 -5.12
CA ILE A 17 2.28 -1.63 -5.69
C ILE A 17 1.88 -1.61 -7.17
N LYS A 18 1.65 -0.42 -7.73
CA LYS A 18 1.35 -0.28 -9.15
C LYS A 18 2.52 -0.75 -10.00
N GLY A 19 2.26 -1.67 -10.93
CA GLY A 19 3.25 -2.15 -11.88
C GLY A 19 3.50 -1.16 -13.01
N TYR A 20 4.40 -1.52 -13.93
CA TYR A 20 4.62 -0.77 -15.16
C TYR A 20 3.39 -0.74 -16.08
N LEU A 21 2.56 -1.78 -16.03
CA LEU A 21 1.31 -1.86 -16.76
C LEU A 21 0.17 -1.33 -15.88
N PRO A 22 -0.75 -0.52 -16.43
CA PRO A 22 -1.80 0.15 -15.68
C PRO A 22 -2.80 -0.83 -15.03
N GLU A 23 -2.90 -2.05 -15.57
CA GLU A 23 -3.83 -3.09 -15.12
C GLU A 23 -3.15 -4.14 -14.24
N THR A 24 -1.86 -4.00 -13.92
CA THR A 24 -1.13 -4.98 -13.10
C THR A 24 -0.59 -4.39 -11.82
N CYS A 25 -0.62 -5.20 -10.77
CA CYS A 25 -0.02 -4.92 -9.49
C CYS A 25 1.17 -5.84 -9.26
N VAL A 26 2.22 -5.31 -8.64
CA VAL A 26 3.40 -6.07 -8.25
C VAL A 26 3.38 -6.27 -6.74
N CYS A 27 3.49 -7.53 -6.30
CA CYS A 27 3.68 -7.79 -4.88
C CYS A 27 5.12 -7.45 -4.48
N ARG A 28 5.33 -6.52 -3.55
CA ARG A 28 6.67 -6.13 -3.07
C ARG A 28 7.42 -7.25 -2.34
N ILE A 29 6.72 -8.32 -1.94
CA ILE A 29 7.31 -9.43 -1.19
C ILE A 29 7.89 -10.49 -2.13
N CYS A 30 7.07 -11.02 -3.05
CA CYS A 30 7.51 -12.06 -3.98
C CYS A 30 7.84 -11.53 -5.39
N GLN A 31 7.72 -10.21 -5.61
CA GLN A 31 7.95 -9.54 -6.89
C GLN A 31 7.10 -10.10 -8.05
N SER A 32 6.02 -10.82 -7.73
CA SER A 32 5.09 -11.34 -8.73
C SER A 32 4.21 -10.22 -9.26
N GLN A 33 4.13 -10.10 -10.58
CA GLN A 33 3.18 -9.25 -11.26
C GLN A 33 1.87 -10.04 -11.46
N LEU A 34 0.76 -9.48 -10.97
CA LEU A 34 -0.58 -10.05 -11.08
C LEU A 34 -1.56 -8.99 -11.58
N ASP A 35 -2.62 -9.42 -12.26
CA ASP A 35 -3.71 -8.51 -12.61
C ASP A 35 -4.47 -8.11 -11.35
N TRP A 36 -4.87 -6.84 -11.21
CA TRP A 36 -5.57 -6.39 -10.01
C TRP A 36 -6.91 -7.10 -9.83
N ARG A 37 -7.53 -7.61 -10.91
CA ARG A 37 -8.77 -8.38 -10.87
C ARG A 37 -8.59 -9.77 -10.28
N GLU A 38 -7.37 -10.31 -10.30
CA GLU A 38 -7.04 -11.60 -9.70
C GLU A 38 -6.79 -11.50 -8.18
N ILE A 39 -6.65 -10.27 -7.65
CA ILE A 39 -6.33 -10.04 -6.25
C ILE A 39 -7.64 -9.76 -5.50
N PRO A 40 -8.03 -10.61 -4.53
CA PRO A 40 -9.29 -10.44 -3.82
C PRO A 40 -9.30 -9.13 -3.03
N GLY A 41 -10.30 -8.29 -3.29
CA GLY A 41 -10.46 -7.01 -2.64
C GLY A 41 -9.49 -5.91 -3.12
N CYS A 42 -8.78 -6.11 -4.22
CA CYS A 42 -7.89 -5.12 -4.81
C CYS A 42 -8.58 -4.34 -5.93
N GLY A 43 -8.32 -3.03 -6.00
CA GLY A 43 -8.78 -2.15 -7.07
C GLY A 43 -7.70 -1.87 -8.13
N PRO A 44 -8.03 -1.13 -9.20
CA PRO A 44 -7.10 -0.76 -10.27
C PRO A 44 -5.91 0.09 -9.80
N ASP A 45 -5.99 0.69 -8.61
CA ASP A 45 -4.89 1.42 -7.98
C ASP A 45 -4.00 0.53 -7.10
N CYS A 46 -4.16 -0.80 -7.15
CA CYS A 46 -3.42 -1.77 -6.35
C CYS A 46 -3.60 -1.62 -4.83
N THR A 47 -4.54 -0.80 -4.41
CA THR A 47 -5.02 -0.62 -3.05
C THR A 47 -6.23 -1.49 -2.80
N ALA A 48 -6.52 -1.74 -1.52
CA ALA A 48 -7.78 -2.33 -1.15
C ALA A 48 -8.92 -1.49 -1.75
N ALA A 49 -9.82 -2.14 -2.49
CA ALA A 49 -11.08 -1.57 -2.89
C ALA A 49 -11.93 -1.39 -1.63
N THR A 50 -11.62 -0.36 -0.85
CA THR A 50 -12.53 0.17 0.15
C THR A 50 -13.80 0.48 -0.61
N ALA A 51 -14.91 -0.16 -0.24
CA ALA A 51 -16.20 0.12 -0.82
C ALA A 51 -16.49 1.62 -0.67
N THR A 52 -16.26 2.37 -1.75
CA THR A 52 -16.68 3.75 -2.03
C THR A 52 -16.38 4.81 -0.95
N ALA A 53 -15.37 5.66 -1.19
CA ALA A 53 -15.48 7.09 -0.91
C ALA A 53 -14.50 7.89 -1.80
N ALA A 54 -14.93 9.09 -2.16
CA ALA A 54 -14.39 10.06 -3.10
C ALA A 54 -12.91 10.46 -2.90
N PRO A 55 -12.25 11.07 -3.91
CA PRO A 55 -10.90 11.57 -3.77
C PRO A 55 -10.90 12.79 -2.84
N GLU A 56 -10.38 12.65 -1.63
CA GLU A 56 -10.03 13.78 -0.79
C GLU A 56 -8.51 13.76 -0.59
N THR A 57 -7.88 14.66 -1.33
CA THR A 57 -6.68 15.43 -0.96
C THR A 57 -5.63 14.70 -0.11
N LEU A 58 -4.47 14.47 -0.71
CA LEU A 58 -3.20 14.38 -0.01
C LEU A 58 -2.99 15.71 0.74
N ASP A 59 -3.51 15.80 1.96
CA ASP A 59 -3.17 16.84 2.92
C ASP A 59 -1.75 16.56 3.43
N GLU A 60 -0.85 17.47 3.08
CA GLU A 60 0.43 17.64 3.76
C GLU A 60 0.21 17.72 5.27
N GLY A 61 0.66 16.71 6.01
CA GLY A 61 0.38 16.63 7.45
C GLY A 61 1.42 15.83 8.22
N GLY A 62 2.63 16.40 8.32
CA GLY A 62 3.56 16.27 9.46
C GLY A 62 3.82 14.87 10.05
N CYS A 63 4.99 14.31 9.77
CA CYS A 63 5.72 13.59 10.81
C CYS A 63 6.82 14.50 11.31
N ALA A 64 6.56 15.06 12.51
CA ALA A 64 7.45 15.90 13.26
C ALA A 64 8.88 15.35 13.23
N GLU A 65 9.80 16.23 12.85
CA GLU A 65 11.15 16.27 13.37
C GLU A 65 11.18 15.74 14.81
N HIS A 66 11.92 14.66 15.04
CA HIS A 66 12.24 14.23 16.38
C HIS A 66 13.42 15.11 16.81
N PRO A 67 13.27 16.11 17.71
CA PRO A 67 14.44 16.75 18.29
C PRO A 67 15.09 15.70 19.17
N ILE A 68 16.20 15.13 18.69
CA ILE A 68 17.16 14.41 19.53
C ILE A 68 17.83 15.44 20.43
N ASP A 69 17.11 15.92 21.46
CA ASP A 69 17.71 16.58 22.60
C ASP A 69 18.25 15.49 23.54
N ARG A 70 19.55 15.21 23.41
CA ARG A 70 20.34 14.69 24.53
C ARG A 70 21.77 15.17 24.42
N ALA A 71 22.04 16.20 25.19
CA ALA A 71 23.37 16.77 25.42
C ALA A 71 24.41 15.70 25.88
N PRO A 72 25.72 15.95 25.64
CA PRO A 72 26.80 15.06 26.05
C PRO A 72 27.21 15.30 27.50
N ASP A 73 27.33 14.25 28.30
CA ASP A 73 28.18 14.24 29.51
C ASP A 73 28.49 12.80 29.95
N ALA A 74 29.77 12.41 29.83
CA ALA A 74 30.52 11.45 30.66
C ALA A 74 31.87 11.13 30.00
#